data_AF-C5G166-F1
#
_entry.id   AF-C5G166-F1
#
_cell.length_a   1.000
_cell.length_b   1.000
_cell.length_c   1.000
_cell.angle_alpha   90.00
_cell.angle_beta   90.00
_cell.angle_gamma   90.00
#
_symmetry.space_group_name_H-M   'P 1'
#
loop_
_entity.id
_entity.type
_entity.pdbx_description
1 polymer ?
#
loop_
_entity_poly.entity_id
_entity_poly.type
_entity_poly.pdbx_seq_one_letter_code
_entity_poly.pdbx_strand_id
1 'polypeptide(L)'
;MQLKIDEKKPGEITVFTGAQRPDLLALTSKSDCPLIFLWPEFLDGGITTQRHFEKLYDLPQLAGYQLIAVHTLDGKETVVGSGNSTPFFWRELADIGNDSKSVHFAKVLQTLPDGGFDTMLARGVHQAIARRGKKKVAQGALTHDQVQDMPTWTLTETPNALSALSIAVLPAWRSYGVAEMLIKTMKETARREDMVALVVPLRPTRKTEFQDIDMAEYVEWTKEERETSGRHPNEEVGDVTEDINKEANEGTTGGKTGQAKGTNGGLDGQQPQPAFVPFDPWLRKHVRLGARMVKIAPFSMTISGNAAEWEQWCCIDVRQRAEEAMKLRESAWVPGNKETPVIFKPKGCLAPMRYYPSRDVGEYLEPNVWLFHSLDRL
;
A
#
# COMPACT_ATOMS: atom_id res chain seq x y z
N MET A 1 11.46 -26.88 0.18
CA MET A 1 12.29 -27.42 -0.93
C MET A 1 12.39 -26.35 -2.00
N GLN A 2 13.56 -25.72 -2.16
CA GLN A 2 13.78 -24.72 -3.22
C GLN A 2 13.72 -25.44 -4.57
N LEU A 3 12.72 -25.13 -5.39
CA LEU A 3 12.71 -25.48 -6.81
C LEU A 3 13.87 -24.69 -7.46
N LYS A 4 15.03 -25.33 -7.61
CA LYS A 4 16.07 -24.84 -8.52
C LYS A 4 15.53 -25.06 -9.93
N ILE A 5 15.19 -23.98 -10.61
CA ILE A 5 14.89 -24.02 -12.03
C ILE A 5 16.16 -24.49 -12.74
N ASP A 6 16.05 -25.53 -13.57
CA ASP A 6 17.16 -25.98 -14.40
C ASP A 6 17.51 -24.87 -15.39
N GLU A 7 18.69 -24.26 -15.24
CA GLU A 7 19.17 -23.14 -16.05
C GLU A 7 19.22 -23.46 -17.54
N LYS A 8 19.18 -24.75 -17.93
CA LYS A 8 19.21 -25.17 -19.34
C LYS A 8 17.84 -25.17 -20.03
N LYS A 9 16.73 -25.18 -19.29
CA LYS A 9 15.36 -25.07 -19.82
C LYS A 9 14.43 -24.43 -18.79
N PRO A 10 14.42 -23.09 -18.67
CA PRO A 10 13.70 -22.41 -17.60
C PRO A 10 12.16 -22.45 -17.74
N GLY A 11 11.62 -22.98 -18.85
CA GLY A 11 10.20 -22.87 -19.21
C GLY A 11 9.82 -21.44 -19.59
N GLU A 12 8.55 -21.23 -19.93
CA GLU A 12 8.00 -19.91 -20.31
C GLU A 12 7.06 -19.39 -19.22
N ILE A 13 7.06 -18.08 -18.99
CA ILE A 13 6.08 -17.44 -18.11
C ILE A 13 5.16 -16.55 -18.95
N THR A 14 3.88 -16.84 -18.90
CA THR A 14 2.84 -16.08 -19.62
C THR A 14 1.82 -15.53 -18.63
N VAL A 15 1.39 -14.29 -18.84
CA VAL A 15 0.34 -13.67 -18.04
C VAL A 15 -0.98 -13.72 -18.80
N PHE A 16 -2.00 -14.27 -18.18
CA PHE A 16 -3.37 -14.33 -18.71
C PHE A 16 -4.30 -13.46 -17.86
N THR A 17 -5.34 -12.92 -18.49
CA THR A 17 -6.50 -12.41 -17.75
C THR A 17 -7.36 -13.57 -17.27
N GLY A 18 -8.11 -13.35 -16.19
CA GLY A 18 -9.09 -14.30 -15.67
C GLY A 18 -10.20 -14.60 -16.67
N ALA A 19 -10.53 -13.66 -17.56
CA ALA A 19 -11.45 -13.90 -18.67
C ALA A 19 -10.90 -14.88 -19.72
N GLN A 20 -9.57 -14.94 -19.91
CA GLN A 20 -8.92 -15.89 -20.83
C GLN A 20 -8.74 -17.28 -20.22
N ARG A 21 -8.48 -17.35 -18.90
CA ARG A 21 -8.25 -18.60 -18.16
C ARG A 21 -9.11 -18.66 -16.90
N PRO A 22 -10.44 -18.79 -17.02
CA PRO A 22 -11.34 -18.86 -15.86
C PRO A 22 -11.07 -20.09 -14.98
N ASP A 23 -10.56 -21.18 -15.58
CA ASP A 23 -10.12 -22.40 -14.90
C ASP A 23 -8.97 -22.11 -13.91
N LEU A 24 -7.97 -21.32 -14.33
CA LEU A 24 -6.85 -20.95 -13.47
C LEU A 24 -7.21 -19.82 -12.50
N LEU A 25 -8.10 -18.89 -12.90
CA LEU A 25 -8.59 -17.85 -12.00
C LEU A 25 -9.23 -18.47 -10.76
N ALA A 26 -10.08 -19.48 -10.95
CA ALA A 26 -10.74 -20.21 -9.88
C ALA A 26 -9.77 -20.92 -8.93
N LEU A 27 -8.53 -21.23 -9.36
CA LEU A 27 -7.49 -21.77 -8.47
C LEU A 27 -6.86 -20.69 -7.58
N THR A 28 -6.81 -19.44 -8.06
CA THR A 28 -6.21 -18.33 -7.30
C THR A 28 -7.11 -17.81 -6.19
N SER A 29 -8.41 -18.09 -6.24
CA SER A 29 -9.39 -17.67 -5.22
C SER A 29 -9.66 -18.73 -4.14
N LYS A 30 -9.05 -19.92 -4.23
CA LYS A 30 -9.23 -20.98 -3.21
C LYS A 30 -8.42 -20.68 -1.96
N SER A 31 -8.97 -21.02 -0.80
CA SER A 31 -8.33 -20.80 0.50
C SER A 31 -6.99 -21.52 0.69
N ASP A 32 -6.71 -22.57 -0.09
CA ASP A 32 -5.43 -23.30 -0.08
C ASP A 32 -4.40 -22.72 -1.07
N CYS A 33 -4.73 -21.65 -1.79
CA CYS A 33 -3.82 -21.04 -2.75
C CYS A 33 -2.60 -20.42 -2.03
N PRO A 34 -1.36 -20.81 -2.37
CA PRO A 34 -0.16 -20.32 -1.70
C PRO A 34 0.09 -18.81 -1.90
N LEU A 35 -0.59 -18.18 -2.86
CA LEU A 35 -0.50 -16.74 -3.10
C LEU A 35 -1.25 -15.92 -2.02
N ILE A 36 -2.24 -16.50 -1.36
CA ILE A 36 -3.01 -15.84 -0.28
C ILE A 36 -2.13 -15.66 0.95
N PHE A 37 -1.36 -16.68 1.33
CA PHE A 37 -0.49 -16.67 2.50
C PHE A 37 0.76 -15.77 2.36
N LEU A 38 0.89 -15.00 1.27
CA LEU A 38 1.96 -14.03 1.10
C LEU A 38 1.69 -12.70 1.79
N TRP A 39 0.46 -12.50 2.29
CA TRP A 39 0.02 -11.31 2.99
C TRP A 39 -0.04 -11.56 4.51
N PRO A 40 0.22 -10.55 5.35
CA PRO A 40 -0.02 -10.66 6.79
C PRO A 40 -1.48 -11.00 7.10
N GLU A 41 -1.73 -11.96 7.99
CA GLU A 41 -3.07 -12.48 8.31
C GLU A 41 -4.03 -11.38 8.79
N PHE A 42 -3.54 -10.38 9.54
CA PHE A 42 -4.38 -9.27 10.00
C PHE A 42 -5.04 -8.47 8.86
N LEU A 43 -4.51 -8.51 7.63
CA LEU A 43 -5.13 -7.82 6.50
C LEU A 43 -6.47 -8.45 6.11
N ASP A 44 -6.70 -9.72 6.44
CA ASP A 44 -7.98 -10.40 6.25
C ASP A 44 -9.03 -9.91 7.26
N GLY A 45 -8.62 -9.26 8.35
CA GLY A 45 -9.49 -8.55 9.30
C GLY A 45 -10.07 -7.23 8.76
N GLY A 46 -9.65 -6.78 7.57
CA GLY A 46 -10.17 -5.57 6.95
C GLY A 46 -11.61 -5.73 6.47
N ILE A 47 -12.53 -4.92 7.00
CA ILE A 47 -13.96 -5.00 6.68
C ILE A 47 -14.25 -4.86 5.17
N THR A 48 -13.48 -4.02 4.50
CA THR A 48 -13.60 -3.81 3.05
C THR A 48 -13.20 -5.07 2.28
N THR A 49 -12.05 -5.66 2.63
CA THR A 49 -11.54 -6.88 2.00
C THR A 49 -12.54 -8.02 2.12
N GLN A 50 -13.04 -8.28 3.34
CA GLN A 50 -14.02 -9.34 3.60
C GLN A 50 -15.30 -9.18 2.77
N ARG A 51 -15.73 -7.94 2.52
CA ARG A 51 -16.98 -7.66 1.81
C ARG A 51 -16.84 -7.63 0.30
N HIS A 52 -15.70 -7.19 -0.22
CA HIS A 52 -15.56 -6.81 -1.62
C HIS A 52 -14.52 -7.62 -2.39
N PHE A 53 -13.51 -8.20 -1.74
CA PHE A 53 -12.39 -8.82 -2.46
C PHE A 53 -12.81 -10.04 -3.29
N GLU A 54 -13.67 -10.91 -2.76
CA GLU A 54 -14.23 -12.05 -3.51
C GLU A 54 -15.00 -11.60 -4.76
N LYS A 55 -15.59 -10.39 -4.74
CA LYS A 55 -16.34 -9.86 -5.89
C LYS A 55 -15.47 -9.57 -7.10
N LEU A 56 -14.15 -9.42 -6.92
CA LEU A 56 -13.21 -9.34 -8.04
C LEU A 56 -13.18 -10.64 -8.88
N TYR A 57 -13.52 -11.77 -8.26
CA TYR A 57 -13.56 -13.10 -8.88
C TYR A 57 -14.99 -13.51 -9.28
N ASP A 58 -15.99 -13.17 -8.45
CA ASP A 58 -17.39 -13.55 -8.69
C ASP A 58 -18.06 -12.76 -9.83
N LEU A 59 -17.63 -11.52 -10.08
CA LEU A 59 -18.27 -10.64 -11.06
C LEU A 59 -17.62 -10.84 -12.45
N PRO A 60 -18.35 -11.37 -13.45
CA PRO A 60 -17.74 -11.69 -14.75
C PRO A 60 -17.14 -10.47 -15.48
N GLN A 61 -17.70 -9.28 -15.26
CA GLN A 61 -17.15 -8.03 -15.82
C GLN A 61 -15.79 -7.62 -15.23
N LEU A 62 -15.40 -8.16 -14.07
CA LEU A 62 -14.12 -7.88 -13.44
C LEU A 62 -13.04 -8.92 -13.78
N ALA A 63 -13.42 -10.06 -14.37
CA ALA A 63 -12.49 -11.14 -14.71
C ALA A 63 -11.39 -10.71 -15.70
N GLY A 64 -11.66 -9.75 -16.58
CA GLY A 64 -10.68 -9.18 -17.51
C GLY A 64 -9.55 -8.39 -16.83
N TYR A 65 -9.73 -8.02 -15.57
CA TYR A 65 -8.81 -7.19 -14.78
C TYR A 65 -8.07 -7.98 -13.69
N GLN A 66 -8.36 -9.28 -13.56
CA GLN A 66 -7.64 -10.19 -12.68
C GLN A 66 -6.62 -10.94 -13.54
N LEU A 67 -5.36 -10.95 -13.11
CA LEU A 67 -4.23 -11.49 -13.87
C LEU A 67 -3.65 -12.72 -13.18
N ILE A 68 -3.24 -13.69 -13.98
CA ILE A 68 -2.64 -14.96 -13.54
C ILE A 68 -1.35 -15.14 -14.32
N ALA A 69 -0.21 -15.20 -13.61
CA ALA A 69 1.06 -15.55 -14.20
C ALA A 69 1.25 -17.06 -14.12
N VAL A 70 1.48 -17.70 -15.27
CA VAL A 70 1.57 -19.14 -15.42
C VAL A 70 2.94 -19.49 -15.98
N HIS A 71 3.66 -20.35 -15.26
CA HIS A 71 4.86 -20.99 -15.76
C HIS A 71 4.48 -22.28 -16.48
N THR A 72 5.04 -22.49 -17.67
CA THR A 72 4.83 -23.68 -18.48
C THR A 72 6.17 -24.35 -18.80
N LEU A 73 6.30 -25.63 -18.44
CA LEU A 73 7.46 -26.46 -18.75
C LEU A 73 7.00 -27.86 -19.15
N ASP A 74 7.42 -28.33 -20.32
CA ASP A 74 7.08 -29.66 -20.87
C ASP A 74 5.55 -29.97 -20.82
N GLY A 75 4.73 -28.95 -21.12
CA GLY A 75 3.26 -29.04 -21.13
C GLY A 75 2.60 -28.97 -19.75
N LYS A 76 3.38 -28.88 -18.66
CA LYS A 76 2.86 -28.69 -17.31
C LYS A 76 2.76 -27.19 -16.99
N GLU A 77 1.55 -26.76 -16.63
CA GLU A 77 1.28 -25.40 -16.17
C GLU A 77 1.35 -25.31 -14.63
N THR A 78 1.87 -24.21 -14.12
CA THR A 78 1.88 -23.88 -12.69
C THR A 78 1.63 -22.40 -12.50
N VAL A 79 0.67 -22.03 -11.65
CA VAL A 79 0.42 -20.63 -11.30
C VAL A 79 1.55 -20.16 -10.38
N VAL A 80 2.24 -19.09 -10.78
CA VAL A 80 3.43 -18.55 -10.09
C VAL A 80 3.24 -17.14 -9.55
N GLY A 81 2.17 -16.48 -9.97
CA GLY A 81 1.77 -15.17 -9.45
C GLY A 81 0.36 -14.80 -9.87
N SER A 82 -0.19 -13.79 -9.19
CA SER A 82 -1.46 -13.18 -9.53
C SER A 82 -1.38 -11.66 -9.38
N GLY A 83 -2.27 -10.95 -10.06
CA GLY A 83 -2.44 -9.51 -9.89
C GLY A 83 -3.92 -9.14 -9.92
N ASN A 84 -4.39 -8.39 -8.94
CA ASN A 84 -5.75 -7.90 -8.90
C ASN A 84 -5.81 -6.41 -9.18
N SER A 85 -6.79 -6.01 -9.96
CA SER A 85 -7.06 -4.60 -10.25
C SER A 85 -8.57 -4.38 -10.41
N THR A 86 -9.00 -3.13 -10.29
CA THR A 86 -10.40 -2.77 -10.43
C THR A 86 -10.54 -1.50 -11.28
N PRO A 87 -11.37 -1.53 -12.34
CA PRO A 87 -11.61 -0.36 -13.17
C PRO A 87 -12.62 0.57 -12.48
N PHE A 88 -12.45 1.88 -12.67
CA PHE A 88 -13.38 2.86 -12.12
C PHE A 88 -13.54 4.06 -13.06
N PHE A 89 -14.68 4.72 -12.93
CA PHE A 89 -14.91 6.02 -13.52
C PHE A 89 -14.48 7.10 -12.53
N TRP A 90 -13.58 7.95 -12.98
CA TRP A 90 -12.98 9.05 -12.25
C TRP A 90 -13.55 10.36 -12.81
N ARG A 91 -14.49 10.96 -12.07
CA ARG A 91 -15.21 12.16 -12.51
C ARG A 91 -14.27 13.32 -12.83
N GLU A 92 -13.33 13.62 -11.95
CA GLU A 92 -12.42 14.75 -12.10
C GLU A 92 -11.47 14.59 -13.30
N LEU A 93 -11.14 13.35 -13.66
CA LEU A 93 -10.42 13.06 -14.90
C LEU A 93 -11.30 13.25 -16.14
N ALA A 94 -12.59 12.92 -16.04
CA ALA A 94 -13.54 13.16 -17.12
C ALA A 94 -13.78 14.67 -17.35
N ASP A 95 -13.80 15.47 -16.28
CA ASP A 95 -13.99 16.93 -16.32
C ASP A 95 -12.88 17.66 -17.10
N ILE A 96 -11.68 17.06 -17.19
CA ILE A 96 -10.57 17.56 -18.02
C ILE A 96 -10.48 16.86 -19.39
N GLY A 97 -11.53 16.16 -19.81
CA GLY A 97 -11.60 15.48 -21.11
C GLY A 97 -10.86 14.16 -21.18
N ASN A 98 -10.64 13.47 -20.05
CA ASN A 98 -9.79 12.27 -19.95
C ASN A 98 -8.36 12.50 -20.47
N ASP A 99 -7.83 13.71 -20.30
CA ASP A 99 -6.49 14.06 -20.77
C ASP A 99 -5.47 13.99 -19.62
N SER A 100 -4.72 12.89 -19.53
CA SER A 100 -3.65 12.74 -18.54
C SER A 100 -2.40 13.60 -18.82
N LYS A 101 -2.36 14.32 -19.95
CA LYS A 101 -1.33 15.32 -20.29
C LYS A 101 -1.78 16.75 -20.01
N SER A 102 -3.05 16.95 -19.66
CA SER A 102 -3.58 18.26 -19.32
C SER A 102 -2.77 18.90 -18.19
N VAL A 103 -2.56 20.21 -18.27
CA VAL A 103 -1.95 21.00 -17.19
C VAL A 103 -2.73 20.90 -15.87
N HIS A 104 -4.01 20.53 -15.92
CA HIS A 104 -4.87 20.33 -14.75
C HIS A 104 -4.76 18.92 -14.16
N PHE A 105 -4.14 17.97 -14.86
CA PHE A 105 -4.09 16.58 -14.41
C PHE A 105 -3.38 16.43 -13.07
N ALA A 106 -2.35 17.23 -12.80
CA ALA A 106 -1.66 17.30 -11.51
C ALA A 106 -2.65 17.48 -10.33
N LYS A 107 -3.67 18.33 -10.52
CA LYS A 107 -4.73 18.57 -9.52
C LYS A 107 -5.71 17.41 -9.43
N VAL A 108 -6.05 16.77 -10.56
CA VAL A 108 -6.91 15.58 -10.59
C VAL A 108 -6.34 14.48 -9.71
N LEU A 109 -5.02 14.22 -9.76
CA LEU A 109 -4.44 13.14 -8.94
C LEU A 109 -4.51 13.40 -7.44
N GLN A 110 -4.61 14.66 -7.03
CA GLN A 110 -4.79 15.01 -5.61
C GLN A 110 -6.19 14.65 -5.11
N THR A 111 -7.15 14.37 -6.01
CA THR A 111 -8.50 13.89 -5.67
C THR A 111 -8.56 12.37 -5.46
N LEU A 112 -7.44 11.65 -5.64
CA LEU A 112 -7.36 10.26 -5.20
C LEU A 112 -7.68 10.16 -3.71
N PRO A 113 -8.47 9.16 -3.29
CA PRO A 113 -8.95 9.06 -1.91
C PRO A 113 -7.81 8.80 -0.92
N ASP A 114 -7.95 9.34 0.30
CA ASP A 114 -6.99 9.08 1.39
C ASP A 114 -7.15 7.65 1.94
N GLY A 115 -8.32 7.04 1.72
CA GLY A 115 -8.63 5.64 2.00
C GLY A 115 -8.09 4.64 0.99
N GLY A 116 -7.30 5.08 -0.01
CA GLY A 116 -6.38 4.21 -0.76
C GLY A 116 -7.01 2.91 -1.31
N PHE A 117 -6.44 1.77 -0.90
CA PHE A 117 -6.86 0.42 -1.28
C PHE A 117 -8.33 0.16 -0.94
N ASP A 118 -8.75 0.43 0.29
CA ASP A 118 -10.12 0.17 0.75
C ASP A 118 -11.15 0.95 -0.06
N THR A 119 -10.88 2.24 -0.29
CA THR A 119 -11.81 3.08 -1.06
C THR A 119 -11.88 2.63 -2.52
N MET A 120 -10.74 2.31 -3.14
CA MET A 120 -10.75 1.89 -4.55
C MET A 120 -11.35 0.51 -4.77
N LEU A 121 -11.11 -0.44 -3.87
CA LEU A 121 -11.74 -1.76 -3.92
C LEU A 121 -13.26 -1.62 -3.85
N ALA A 122 -13.78 -0.88 -2.87
CA ALA A 122 -15.21 -0.62 -2.73
C ALA A 122 -15.77 0.10 -3.98
N ARG A 123 -15.17 1.23 -4.39
CA ARG A 123 -15.61 2.03 -5.55
C ARG A 123 -15.74 1.18 -6.81
N GLY A 124 -14.69 0.44 -7.16
CA GLY A 124 -14.65 -0.35 -8.39
C GLY A 124 -15.69 -1.48 -8.39
N VAL A 125 -15.86 -2.19 -7.27
CA VAL A 125 -16.90 -3.23 -7.12
C VAL A 125 -18.30 -2.61 -7.20
N HIS A 126 -18.54 -1.51 -6.50
CA HIS A 126 -19.84 -0.85 -6.51
C HIS A 126 -20.22 -0.32 -7.89
N GLN A 127 -19.32 0.35 -8.60
CA GLN A 127 -19.59 0.82 -9.96
C GLN A 127 -19.77 -0.36 -10.94
N ALA A 128 -19.01 -1.45 -10.79
CA ALA A 128 -19.21 -2.66 -11.59
C ALA A 128 -20.60 -3.28 -11.40
N ILE A 129 -21.17 -3.20 -10.19
CA ILE A 129 -22.54 -3.64 -9.89
C ILE A 129 -23.57 -2.64 -10.45
N ALA A 130 -23.34 -1.33 -10.26
CA ALA A 130 -24.22 -0.27 -10.75
C ALA A 130 -24.41 -0.34 -12.27
N ARG A 131 -23.33 -0.55 -13.04
CA ARG A 131 -23.36 -0.71 -14.51
C ARG A 131 -24.20 -1.89 -14.99
N ARG A 132 -24.45 -2.90 -14.16
CA ARG A 132 -25.30 -4.06 -14.49
C ARG A 132 -26.79 -3.81 -14.24
N GLY A 133 -27.18 -2.63 -13.75
CA GLY A 133 -28.58 -2.31 -13.43
C GLY A 133 -29.14 -3.09 -12.22
N LYS A 134 -28.27 -3.71 -11.40
CA LYS A 134 -28.68 -4.47 -10.21
C LYS A 134 -28.78 -3.57 -8.96
N LYS A 135 -29.71 -3.91 -8.06
CA LYS A 135 -30.01 -3.22 -6.79
C LYS A 135 -28.77 -3.04 -5.89
N LYS A 136 -28.85 -2.00 -5.04
CA LYS A 136 -27.88 -1.57 -4.02
C LYS A 136 -27.17 -2.76 -3.34
N VAL A 137 -25.84 -2.70 -3.28
CA VAL A 137 -25.04 -3.53 -2.37
C VAL A 137 -25.59 -3.33 -0.94
N ALA A 138 -25.79 -4.42 -0.21
CA ALA A 138 -26.33 -4.41 1.15
C ALA A 138 -25.58 -3.40 2.02
N GLN A 139 -26.27 -2.62 2.87
CA GLN A 139 -25.62 -1.70 3.80
C GLN A 139 -24.74 -2.49 4.78
N GLY A 140 -23.58 -1.93 5.13
CA GLY A 140 -22.62 -2.50 6.07
C GLY A 140 -21.72 -1.39 6.59
N ALA A 141 -20.89 -1.69 7.60
CA ALA A 141 -19.94 -0.72 8.11
C ALA A 141 -18.94 -0.29 7.01
N LEU A 142 -18.59 0.99 7.04
CA LEU A 142 -17.77 1.69 6.05
C LEU A 142 -16.61 2.38 6.77
N THR A 143 -15.49 2.51 6.08
CA THR A 143 -14.42 3.41 6.54
C THR A 143 -14.86 4.86 6.41
N HIS A 144 -14.17 5.76 7.11
CA HIS A 144 -14.45 7.21 7.02
C HIS A 144 -14.41 7.72 5.57
N ASP A 145 -13.40 7.29 4.80
CA ASP A 145 -13.19 7.73 3.43
C ASP A 145 -14.22 7.11 2.46
N GLN A 146 -14.67 5.88 2.70
CA GLN A 146 -15.77 5.27 1.94
C GLN A 146 -17.10 6.01 2.11
N VAL A 147 -17.38 6.60 3.28
CA VAL A 147 -18.56 7.45 3.48
C VAL A 147 -18.49 8.70 2.58
N GLN A 148 -17.30 9.29 2.46
CA GLN A 148 -17.09 10.45 1.57
C GLN A 148 -17.14 10.06 0.10
N ASP A 149 -16.64 8.88 -0.25
CA ASP A 149 -16.61 8.36 -1.62
C ASP A 149 -17.95 7.81 -2.12
N MET A 150 -18.88 7.49 -1.22
CA MET A 150 -20.18 6.88 -1.52
C MET A 150 -20.94 7.52 -2.71
N PRO A 151 -20.94 8.85 -2.94
CA PRO A 151 -21.59 9.46 -4.10
C PRO A 151 -21.05 8.99 -5.46
N THR A 152 -19.83 8.42 -5.52
CA THR A 152 -19.22 7.92 -6.76
C THR A 152 -19.61 6.48 -7.09
N TRP A 153 -20.19 5.75 -6.13
CA TRP A 153 -20.47 4.32 -6.24
C TRP A 153 -21.58 3.96 -7.22
N THR A 154 -22.50 4.89 -7.45
CA THR A 154 -23.65 4.70 -8.35
C THR A 154 -23.35 5.14 -9.79
N LEU A 155 -22.14 5.61 -10.06
CA LEU A 155 -21.73 6.03 -11.40
C LEU A 155 -21.69 4.82 -12.35
N THR A 156 -22.28 5.01 -13.53
CA THR A 156 -22.47 3.96 -14.54
C THR A 156 -21.72 4.24 -15.83
N GLU A 157 -21.06 5.38 -15.91
CA GLU A 157 -20.17 5.77 -16.99
C GLU A 157 -19.05 4.75 -17.17
N THR A 158 -18.59 4.57 -18.41
CA THR A 158 -17.48 3.66 -18.73
C THR A 158 -16.23 4.05 -17.92
N PRO A 159 -15.50 3.07 -17.34
CA PRO A 159 -14.26 3.38 -16.62
C PRO A 159 -13.26 4.14 -17.50
N ASN A 160 -12.61 5.14 -16.93
CA ASN A 160 -11.54 5.91 -17.59
C ASN A 160 -10.17 5.72 -16.90
N ALA A 161 -10.13 4.97 -15.79
CA ALA A 161 -8.93 4.66 -15.04
C ALA A 161 -8.97 3.26 -14.43
N LEU A 162 -7.78 2.68 -14.23
CA LEU A 162 -7.58 1.41 -13.54
C LEU A 162 -6.85 1.64 -12.22
N SER A 163 -7.32 1.01 -11.13
CA SER A 163 -6.56 0.93 -9.88
C SER A 163 -5.99 -0.48 -9.72
N ALA A 164 -4.66 -0.59 -9.61
CA ALA A 164 -4.06 -1.83 -9.11
C ALA A 164 -4.41 -1.99 -7.62
N LEU A 165 -4.63 -3.23 -7.19
CA LEU A 165 -5.01 -3.56 -5.81
C LEU A 165 -3.96 -4.47 -5.17
N SER A 166 -3.55 -5.53 -5.84
CA SER A 166 -2.57 -6.48 -5.31
C SER A 166 -1.72 -7.10 -6.41
N ILE A 167 -0.48 -7.46 -6.07
CA ILE A 167 0.37 -8.36 -6.85
C ILE A 167 0.99 -9.36 -5.88
N ALA A 168 0.81 -10.64 -6.15
CA ALA A 168 1.38 -11.73 -5.40
C ALA A 168 2.28 -12.56 -6.33
N VAL A 169 3.52 -12.82 -5.92
CA VAL A 169 4.47 -13.66 -6.66
C VAL A 169 5.12 -14.63 -5.69
N LEU A 170 5.03 -15.91 -6.01
CA LEU A 170 5.62 -16.98 -5.21
C LEU A 170 7.12 -16.72 -5.00
N PRO A 171 7.69 -16.96 -3.80
CA PRO A 171 9.08 -16.62 -3.49
C PRO A 171 10.11 -17.13 -4.49
N ALA A 172 9.94 -18.36 -4.98
CA ALA A 172 10.84 -18.97 -5.98
C ALA A 172 10.86 -18.23 -7.34
N TRP A 173 9.88 -17.36 -7.59
CA TRP A 173 9.64 -16.70 -8.88
C TRP A 173 9.91 -15.19 -8.87
N ARG A 174 10.26 -14.61 -7.72
CA ARG A 174 10.41 -13.15 -7.55
C ARG A 174 11.53 -12.53 -8.40
N SER A 175 12.55 -13.31 -8.75
CA SER A 175 13.69 -12.87 -9.58
C SER A 175 13.49 -13.07 -11.08
N TYR A 176 12.37 -13.65 -11.52
CA TYR A 176 12.11 -13.99 -12.92
C TYR A 176 11.25 -12.95 -13.65
N GLY A 177 11.20 -11.71 -13.14
CA GLY A 177 10.47 -10.62 -13.79
C GLY A 177 8.94 -10.70 -13.70
N VAL A 178 8.35 -11.70 -13.03
CA VAL A 178 6.88 -11.94 -12.99
C VAL A 178 6.08 -10.69 -12.58
N ALA A 179 6.51 -10.00 -11.52
CA ALA A 179 5.87 -8.77 -11.07
C ALA A 179 5.87 -7.65 -12.14
N GLU A 180 6.95 -7.55 -12.92
CA GLU A 180 7.02 -6.58 -14.01
C GLU A 180 6.09 -6.97 -15.16
N MET A 181 6.00 -8.25 -15.51
CA MET A 181 5.04 -8.74 -16.50
C MET A 181 3.61 -8.42 -16.07
N LEU A 182 3.24 -8.69 -14.81
CA LEU A 182 1.92 -8.35 -14.27
C LEU A 182 1.60 -6.85 -14.37
N ILE A 183 2.53 -5.96 -14.00
CA ILE A 183 2.33 -4.51 -14.12
C ILE A 183 2.17 -4.09 -15.59
N LYS A 184 3.00 -4.63 -16.49
CA LYS A 184 2.91 -4.35 -17.93
C LYS A 184 1.56 -4.79 -18.50
N THR A 185 1.12 -6.01 -18.16
CA THR A 185 -0.20 -6.51 -18.57
C THR A 185 -1.35 -5.69 -17.99
N MET A 186 -1.27 -5.19 -16.75
CA MET A 186 -2.28 -4.24 -16.22
C MET A 186 -2.39 -2.98 -17.08
N LYS A 187 -1.26 -2.39 -17.50
CA LYS A 187 -1.24 -1.22 -18.40
C LYS A 187 -1.83 -1.54 -19.77
N GLU A 188 -1.49 -2.70 -20.33
CA GLU A 188 -2.00 -3.15 -21.63
C GLU A 188 -3.51 -3.39 -21.58
N THR A 189 -4.01 -4.06 -20.53
CA THR A 189 -5.44 -4.23 -20.28
C THR A 189 -6.15 -2.88 -20.20
N ALA A 190 -5.62 -1.94 -19.40
CA ALA A 190 -6.21 -0.61 -19.27
C ALA A 190 -6.27 0.14 -20.62
N ARG A 191 -5.19 0.09 -21.41
CA ARG A 191 -5.14 0.71 -22.75
C ARG A 191 -6.14 0.11 -23.73
N ARG A 192 -6.32 -1.22 -23.69
CA ARG A 192 -7.27 -1.92 -24.57
C ARG A 192 -8.72 -1.55 -24.28
N GLU A 193 -8.99 -1.14 -23.04
CA GLU A 193 -10.30 -0.68 -22.57
C GLU A 193 -10.41 0.86 -22.59
N ASP A 194 -9.57 1.54 -23.38
CA ASP A 194 -9.56 3.00 -23.58
C ASP A 194 -9.37 3.85 -22.31
N MET A 195 -8.80 3.27 -21.25
CA MET A 195 -8.45 4.01 -20.03
C MET A 195 -7.15 4.78 -20.21
N VAL A 196 -7.04 5.93 -19.54
CA VAL A 196 -5.92 6.88 -19.72
C VAL A 196 -5.00 6.97 -18.51
N ALA A 197 -5.37 6.33 -17.40
CA ALA A 197 -4.60 6.31 -16.16
C ALA A 197 -4.59 4.94 -15.48
N LEU A 198 -3.41 4.52 -15.00
CA LEU A 198 -3.27 3.45 -14.01
C LEU A 198 -2.75 4.05 -12.71
N VAL A 199 -3.49 3.88 -11.63
CA VAL A 199 -3.11 4.32 -10.27
C VAL A 199 -2.88 3.14 -9.35
N VAL A 200 -2.02 3.30 -8.34
CA VAL A 200 -1.62 2.23 -7.43
C VAL A 200 -1.55 2.79 -6.00
N PRO A 201 -2.41 2.37 -5.06
CA PRO A 201 -2.19 2.58 -3.64
C PRO A 201 -1.17 1.53 -3.19
N LEU A 202 0.11 1.87 -3.24
CA LEU A 202 1.18 0.92 -3.02
C LEU A 202 1.53 0.82 -1.53
N ARG A 203 1.56 -0.41 -1.04
CA ARG A 203 2.09 -0.80 0.27
C ARG A 203 3.61 -1.00 0.19
N PRO A 204 4.47 -0.10 0.74
CA PRO A 204 5.92 -0.24 0.62
C PRO A 204 6.40 -1.45 1.42
N THR A 205 7.19 -2.29 0.78
CA THR A 205 7.55 -3.63 1.31
C THR A 205 8.51 -3.60 2.50
N ARG A 206 9.41 -2.60 2.56
CA ARG A 206 10.40 -2.49 3.64
C ARG A 206 9.98 -1.54 4.75
N LYS A 207 8.86 -0.83 4.60
CA LYS A 207 8.35 0.06 5.66
C LYS A 207 8.01 -0.69 6.95
N THR A 208 7.79 -2.01 6.88
CA THR A 208 7.63 -2.87 8.06
C THR A 208 8.85 -2.91 8.97
N GLU A 209 10.04 -2.60 8.46
CA GLU A 209 11.31 -2.51 9.22
C GLU A 209 11.42 -1.17 9.98
N PHE A 210 10.58 -0.18 9.66
CA PHE A 210 10.68 1.20 10.13
C PHE A 210 9.34 1.72 10.63
N GLN A 211 8.65 0.98 11.49
CA GLN A 211 7.24 1.26 11.85
C GLN A 211 7.03 2.63 12.50
N ASP A 212 8.03 3.17 13.21
CA ASP A 212 7.97 4.46 13.89
C ASP A 212 8.17 5.67 12.99
N ILE A 213 8.73 5.45 11.81
CA ILE A 213 9.02 6.52 10.86
C ILE A 213 7.72 6.92 10.17
N ASP A 214 7.46 8.22 10.09
CA ASP A 214 6.30 8.71 9.35
C ASP A 214 6.41 8.31 7.86
N MET A 215 5.28 8.00 7.22
CA MET A 215 5.31 7.58 5.82
C MET A 215 5.84 8.71 4.91
N ALA A 216 5.60 9.99 5.22
CA ALA A 216 6.11 11.13 4.47
C ALA A 216 7.62 11.20 4.51
N GLU A 217 8.23 10.97 5.68
CA GLU A 217 9.68 10.90 5.79
C GLU A 217 10.24 9.67 5.05
N TYR A 218 9.62 8.49 5.23
CA TYR A 218 10.11 7.25 4.64
C TYR A 218 10.17 7.28 3.11
N VAL A 219 9.18 7.88 2.45
CA VAL A 219 9.13 7.91 0.97
C VAL A 219 10.15 8.84 0.35
N GLU A 220 10.73 9.75 1.13
CA GLU A 220 11.80 10.66 0.70
C GLU A 220 13.18 10.00 0.79
N TRP A 221 13.32 8.86 1.47
CA TRP A 221 14.61 8.18 1.58
C TRP A 221 15.07 7.64 0.23
N THR A 222 16.32 7.90 -0.12
CA THR A 222 16.95 7.34 -1.33
C THR A 222 17.68 6.03 -1.04
N LYS A 223 17.89 5.22 -2.09
CA LYS A 223 18.70 4.00 -1.99
C LYS A 223 20.13 4.28 -1.51
N GLU A 224 20.76 5.35 -2.03
CA GLU A 224 22.15 5.70 -1.78
C GLU A 224 22.41 6.16 -0.33
N GLU A 225 21.57 7.05 0.20
CA GLU A 225 21.69 7.54 1.59
C GLU A 225 21.58 6.41 2.62
N ARG A 226 20.76 5.40 2.34
CA ARG A 226 20.55 4.27 3.25
C ARG A 226 21.58 3.16 3.10
N GLU A 227 22.18 2.99 1.91
CA GLU A 227 23.31 2.08 1.73
C GLU A 227 24.62 2.65 2.29
N THR A 228 24.80 3.98 2.27
CA THR A 228 26.00 4.66 2.80
C THR A 228 25.95 4.90 4.31
N SER A 229 24.76 5.12 4.89
CA SER A 229 24.63 5.41 6.32
C SER A 229 24.84 4.21 7.24
N GLY A 230 24.87 2.96 6.74
CA GLY A 230 25.25 1.76 7.50
C GLY A 230 24.43 1.44 8.76
N ARG A 231 23.43 2.26 9.11
CA ARG A 231 22.63 2.09 10.34
C ARG A 231 21.67 0.93 10.16
N HIS A 232 21.98 -0.17 10.83
CA HIS A 232 21.07 -1.29 10.97
C HIS A 232 19.85 -0.89 11.84
N PRO A 233 18.63 -1.40 11.57
CA PRO A 233 17.40 -0.97 12.25
C PRO A 233 17.30 -1.26 13.77
N ASN A 234 18.35 -1.81 14.40
CA ASN A 234 18.31 -2.30 15.78
C ASN A 234 19.26 -1.59 16.76
N GLU A 235 19.92 -0.49 16.37
CA GLU A 235 20.83 0.24 17.28
C GLU A 235 20.14 1.24 18.23
N GLU A 236 18.83 1.45 18.12
CA GLU A 236 18.06 2.23 19.09
C GLU A 236 17.07 1.35 19.87
N VAL A 237 17.62 0.42 20.65
CA VAL A 237 17.01 0.06 21.94
C VAL A 237 18.08 0.29 23.00
N GLY A 238 18.36 1.58 23.24
CA GLY A 238 18.94 1.99 24.51
C GLY A 238 17.88 1.77 25.58
N ASP A 239 18.10 0.74 26.38
CA ASP A 239 17.49 0.54 27.69
C ASP A 239 17.53 1.87 28.46
N VAL A 240 16.39 2.54 28.61
CA VAL A 240 16.28 3.71 29.48
C VAL A 240 16.01 3.20 30.88
N THR A 241 17.07 2.69 31.49
CA THR A 241 17.23 2.62 32.94
C THR A 241 18.46 3.45 33.29
N GLU A 242 18.27 4.45 34.17
CA GLU A 242 19.31 5.32 34.78
C GLU A 242 19.92 6.34 33.78
N ASP A 243 19.83 7.66 33.93
CA ASP A 243 20.17 8.46 35.09
C ASP A 243 19.43 9.81 35.10
N ILE A 244 18.71 10.04 36.19
CA ILE A 244 18.34 11.36 36.68
C ILE A 244 19.50 11.81 37.56
N ASN A 245 20.31 12.78 37.12
CA ASN A 245 20.95 13.84 37.92
C ASN A 245 22.21 14.37 37.24
N LYS A 246 22.14 15.60 36.70
CA LYS A 246 23.05 16.73 37.01
C LYS A 246 22.79 17.91 36.06
N GLU A 247 21.88 18.78 36.49
CA GLU A 247 21.99 20.21 36.20
C GLU A 247 22.33 20.92 37.51
N ALA A 248 23.52 21.53 37.56
CA ALA A 248 23.84 22.75 38.30
C ALA A 248 25.33 23.09 38.06
N ASN A 249 25.63 23.99 37.12
CA ASN A 249 26.18 25.28 37.50
C ASN A 249 26.24 26.24 36.30
N GLU A 250 25.87 27.49 36.58
CA GLU A 250 25.83 28.64 35.68
C GLU A 250 27.23 29.10 35.23
N GLY A 251 27.30 29.89 34.15
CA GLY A 251 28.51 30.68 33.88
C GLY A 251 28.71 31.26 32.47
N THR A 252 27.88 32.21 32.07
CA THR A 252 28.29 33.54 31.53
C THR A 252 29.05 33.66 30.18
N THR A 253 28.37 34.33 29.24
CA THR A 253 28.83 35.28 28.19
C THR A 253 29.63 34.82 26.98
N GLY A 254 29.16 35.25 25.80
CA GLY A 254 29.97 35.32 24.57
C GLY A 254 29.13 35.59 23.33
N GLY A 255 28.58 36.80 23.19
CA GLY A 255 27.91 37.21 21.97
C GLY A 255 28.90 37.36 20.82
N LYS A 256 28.56 36.83 19.64
CA LYS A 256 29.08 37.32 18.35
C LYS A 256 28.01 37.26 17.27
N THR A 257 27.68 38.46 16.82
CA THR A 257 27.01 38.80 15.57
C THR A 257 27.77 38.24 14.37
N GLY A 258 27.04 37.69 13.40
CA GLY A 258 27.60 37.11 12.17
C GLY A 258 26.65 37.28 10.99
N GLN A 259 26.72 38.48 10.40
CA GLN A 259 26.35 38.90 9.05
C GLN A 259 25.63 37.91 8.11
N ALA A 260 24.45 38.34 7.67
CA ALA A 260 23.90 37.98 6.38
C ALA A 260 24.85 38.44 5.25
N LYS A 261 25.27 37.50 4.39
CA LYS A 261 25.86 37.79 3.09
C LYS A 261 24.92 37.28 2.01
N GLY A 262 24.28 38.22 1.31
CA GLY A 262 23.80 37.99 -0.03
C GLY A 262 24.97 38.02 -1.01
N THR A 263 24.91 37.16 -2.02
CA THR A 263 25.67 37.32 -3.27
C THR A 263 24.78 36.91 -4.44
N ASN A 264 24.59 37.87 -5.36
CA ASN A 264 24.06 37.66 -6.70
C ASN A 264 25.05 36.89 -7.57
N GLY A 265 24.52 36.13 -8.53
CA GLY A 265 25.09 35.98 -9.88
C GLY A 265 26.03 34.79 -10.10
N GLY A 266 25.52 33.76 -10.78
CA GLY A 266 26.32 32.67 -11.36
C GLY A 266 25.42 31.68 -12.10
N LEU A 267 25.19 31.92 -13.40
CA LEU A 267 24.66 30.93 -14.33
C LEU A 267 25.78 29.93 -14.62
N ASP A 268 26.00 28.98 -13.71
CA ASP A 268 26.88 27.83 -13.93
C ASP A 268 26.04 26.56 -14.02
N GLY A 269 26.36 25.75 -15.02
CA GLY A 269 25.65 24.53 -15.38
C GLY A 269 25.51 23.60 -14.18
N GLN A 270 24.29 23.52 -13.64
CA GLN A 270 23.91 22.43 -12.76
C GLN A 270 24.05 21.15 -13.56
N GLN A 271 25.05 20.33 -13.20
CA GLN A 271 25.01 18.91 -13.50
C GLN A 271 23.61 18.41 -13.10
N PRO A 272 22.91 17.66 -13.97
CA PRO A 272 21.59 17.17 -13.64
C PRO A 272 21.69 16.41 -12.32
N GLN A 273 20.96 16.89 -11.31
CA GLN A 273 20.82 16.19 -10.04
C GLN A 273 20.44 14.74 -10.36
N PRO A 274 21.12 13.74 -9.77
CA PRO A 274 20.80 12.35 -10.05
C PRO A 274 19.31 12.11 -9.80
N ALA A 275 18.66 11.44 -10.74
CA ALA A 275 17.23 11.17 -10.65
C ALA A 275 16.92 10.45 -9.34
N PHE A 276 15.88 10.89 -8.62
CA PHE A 276 15.47 10.29 -7.35
C PHE A 276 15.22 8.79 -7.49
N VAL A 277 15.92 7.98 -6.69
CA VAL A 277 15.76 6.51 -6.63
C VAL A 277 15.27 6.11 -5.24
N PRO A 278 14.00 5.70 -5.08
CA PRO A 278 13.44 5.35 -3.77
C PRO A 278 14.26 4.31 -2.99
N PHE A 279 14.25 4.39 -1.67
CA PHE A 279 14.83 3.35 -0.80
C PHE A 279 14.02 2.04 -0.82
N ASP A 280 12.69 2.11 -0.94
CA ASP A 280 11.84 0.91 -0.96
C ASP A 280 11.95 0.17 -2.31
N PRO A 281 12.27 -1.15 -2.31
CA PRO A 281 12.39 -1.94 -3.54
C PRO A 281 11.12 -1.95 -4.41
N TRP A 282 9.95 -1.91 -3.78
CA TRP A 282 8.67 -1.96 -4.49
C TRP A 282 8.33 -0.61 -5.11
N LEU A 283 8.53 0.49 -4.38
CA LEU A 283 8.46 1.85 -4.95
C LEU A 283 9.42 2.01 -6.13
N ARG A 284 10.69 1.60 -5.97
CA ARG A 284 11.68 1.65 -7.07
C ARG A 284 11.23 0.88 -8.29
N LYS A 285 10.63 -0.30 -8.12
CA LYS A 285 10.19 -1.09 -9.26
C LYS A 285 9.15 -0.34 -10.07
N HIS A 286 8.13 0.24 -9.41
CA HIS A 286 7.14 1.04 -10.13
C HIS A 286 7.75 2.27 -10.78
N VAL A 287 8.60 3.04 -10.09
CA VAL A 287 9.27 4.23 -10.65
C VAL A 287 10.10 3.88 -11.89
N ARG A 288 10.90 2.81 -11.83
CA ARG A 288 11.66 2.30 -13.00
C ARG A 288 10.76 1.88 -14.16
N LEU A 289 9.53 1.45 -13.88
CA LEU A 289 8.51 1.14 -14.88
C LEU A 289 7.72 2.39 -15.33
N GLY A 290 8.20 3.59 -15.02
CA GLY A 290 7.61 4.86 -15.46
C GLY A 290 6.52 5.40 -14.54
N ALA A 291 6.41 4.90 -13.31
CA ALA A 291 5.51 5.50 -12.32
C ALA A 291 6.08 6.81 -11.78
N ARG A 292 5.19 7.70 -11.37
CA ARG A 292 5.51 8.79 -10.43
C ARG A 292 4.74 8.62 -9.13
N MET A 293 5.38 8.96 -8.02
CA MET A 293 4.70 9.08 -6.74
C MET A 293 3.79 10.32 -6.75
N VAL A 294 2.64 10.25 -6.08
CA VAL A 294 1.61 11.29 -6.11
C VAL A 294 1.44 11.94 -4.74
N LYS A 295 0.95 11.15 -3.78
CA LYS A 295 0.71 11.54 -2.38
C LYS A 295 0.59 10.30 -1.52
N ILE A 296 0.51 10.46 -0.21
CA ILE A 296 0.22 9.38 0.73
C ILE A 296 -1.28 9.17 0.83
N ALA A 297 -1.69 7.91 0.93
CA ALA A 297 -3.02 7.48 1.36
C ALA A 297 -2.90 7.06 2.84
N PRO A 298 -3.15 7.96 3.80
CA PRO A 298 -2.82 7.73 5.22
C PRO A 298 -3.66 6.62 5.87
N PHE A 299 -4.83 6.31 5.30
CA PHE A 299 -5.79 5.34 5.84
C PHE A 299 -6.18 4.28 4.80
N SER A 300 -5.20 3.87 3.98
CA SER A 300 -5.40 3.00 2.82
C SER A 300 -6.08 1.67 3.15
N MET A 301 -5.76 1.10 4.31
CA MET A 301 -6.49 -0.05 4.85
C MET A 301 -6.83 0.20 6.32
N THR A 302 -8.07 -0.09 6.70
CA THR A 302 -8.52 -0.01 8.11
C THR A 302 -8.83 -1.41 8.63
N ILE A 303 -8.04 -1.86 9.60
CA ILE A 303 -8.18 -3.17 10.24
C ILE A 303 -8.62 -2.93 11.69
N SER A 304 -9.66 -3.64 12.12
CA SER A 304 -10.16 -3.62 13.49
C SER A 304 -10.39 -5.04 13.96
N GLY A 305 -10.06 -5.32 15.21
CA GLY A 305 -10.29 -6.62 15.83
C GLY A 305 -10.23 -6.52 17.35
N ASN A 306 -10.81 -7.49 18.03
CA ASN A 306 -10.66 -7.64 19.48
C ASN A 306 -9.29 -8.26 19.85
N ALA A 307 -8.98 -8.36 21.13
CA ALA A 307 -7.69 -8.88 21.56
C ALA A 307 -7.39 -10.30 21.08
N ALA A 308 -8.38 -11.20 21.08
CA ALA A 308 -8.18 -12.58 20.65
C ALA A 308 -7.90 -12.67 19.15
N GLU A 309 -8.56 -11.83 18.34
CA GLU A 309 -8.30 -11.72 16.90
C GLU A 309 -6.87 -11.20 16.64
N TRP A 310 -6.45 -10.15 17.34
CA TRP A 310 -5.08 -9.63 17.21
C TRP A 310 -4.01 -10.61 17.70
N GLU A 311 -4.31 -11.38 18.75
CA GLU A 311 -3.44 -12.45 19.22
C GLU A 311 -3.29 -13.55 18.18
N GLN A 312 -4.40 -13.97 17.56
CA GLN A 312 -4.36 -14.93 16.46
C GLN A 312 -3.53 -14.40 15.29
N TRP A 313 -3.79 -13.18 14.82
CA TRP A 313 -3.16 -12.65 13.61
C TRP A 313 -1.68 -12.33 13.77
N CYS A 314 -1.27 -11.90 14.97
CA CYS A 314 0.08 -11.35 15.20
C CYS A 314 0.92 -12.15 16.19
N CYS A 315 0.34 -13.18 16.83
CA CYS A 315 0.94 -13.95 17.92
C CYS A 315 1.41 -13.04 19.08
N ILE A 316 0.60 -12.06 19.45
CA ILE A 316 0.87 -11.11 20.53
C ILE A 316 -0.34 -11.09 21.48
N ASP A 317 -0.11 -11.37 22.76
CA ASP A 317 -1.11 -11.11 23.80
C ASP A 317 -1.21 -9.60 24.07
N VAL A 318 -2.14 -8.95 23.37
CA VAL A 318 -2.34 -7.51 23.47
C VAL A 318 -2.97 -7.11 24.81
N ARG A 319 -3.71 -8.00 25.47
CA ARG A 319 -4.32 -7.73 26.78
C ARG A 319 -3.28 -7.67 27.87
N GLN A 320 -2.46 -8.72 27.99
CA GLN A 320 -1.39 -8.78 28.99
C GLN A 320 -0.47 -7.57 28.86
N ARG A 321 0.00 -7.27 27.64
CA ARG A 321 0.89 -6.12 27.42
C ARG A 321 0.22 -4.78 27.70
N ALA A 322 -1.09 -4.66 27.43
CA ALA A 322 -1.83 -3.45 27.77
C ALA A 322 -1.97 -3.27 29.28
N GLU A 323 -2.21 -4.34 30.04
CA GLU A 323 -2.25 -4.30 31.50
C GLU A 323 -0.90 -3.88 32.09
N GLU A 324 0.21 -4.42 31.57
CA GLU A 324 1.57 -4.04 31.97
C GLU A 324 1.86 -2.55 31.69
N ALA A 325 1.51 -2.08 30.48
CA ALA A 325 1.67 -0.67 30.11
C ALA A 325 0.80 0.27 30.96
N MET A 326 -0.40 -0.16 31.35
CA MET A 326 -1.29 0.63 32.21
C MET A 326 -0.78 0.70 33.65
N LYS A 327 -0.25 -0.39 34.21
CA LYS A 327 0.41 -0.37 35.54
C LYS A 327 1.58 0.61 35.59
N LEU A 328 2.35 0.70 34.50
CA LEU A 328 3.44 1.68 34.36
C LEU A 328 2.93 3.13 34.20
N ARG A 329 1.70 3.33 33.70
CA ARG A 329 1.08 4.67 33.58
C ARG A 329 0.44 5.11 34.89
N GLU A 330 -0.17 4.21 35.66
CA GLU A 330 -0.78 4.54 36.95
C GLU A 330 0.24 5.08 37.96
N SER A 331 1.52 4.72 37.84
CA SER A 331 2.60 5.30 38.63
C SER A 331 2.99 6.73 38.21
N ALA A 332 2.51 7.21 37.06
CA ALA A 332 2.71 8.57 36.53
C ALA A 332 1.34 9.27 36.40
N TRP A 333 0.94 10.08 37.38
CA TRP A 333 -0.36 10.77 37.40
C TRP A 333 -0.61 11.58 36.11
N VAL A 334 -1.70 11.28 35.38
CA VAL A 334 -2.17 12.07 34.23
C VAL A 334 -3.63 12.49 34.45
N PRO A 335 -3.94 13.79 34.56
CA PRO A 335 -5.31 14.26 34.69
C PRO A 335 -6.02 14.26 33.32
N GLY A 336 -7.26 13.75 33.31
CA GLY A 336 -8.16 13.79 32.15
C GLY A 336 -8.36 12.43 31.49
N ASN A 337 -9.46 11.77 31.84
CA ASN A 337 -9.84 10.46 31.31
C ASN A 337 -10.34 10.58 29.86
N LYS A 338 -9.42 10.69 28.91
CA LYS A 338 -9.64 10.25 27.53
C LYS A 338 -9.09 8.84 27.43
N GLU A 339 -9.89 7.93 26.87
CA GLU A 339 -9.49 6.56 26.58
C GLU A 339 -8.14 6.57 25.84
N THR A 340 -7.04 6.36 26.57
CA THR A 340 -5.70 6.52 26.02
C THR A 340 -5.25 5.18 25.49
N PRO A 341 -5.09 5.02 24.17
CA PRO A 341 -4.71 3.73 23.62
C PRO A 341 -3.34 3.28 24.10
N VAL A 342 -3.13 1.98 24.12
CA VAL A 342 -1.81 1.36 24.19
C VAL A 342 -1.31 1.18 22.76
N ILE A 343 -0.08 1.60 22.50
CA ILE A 343 0.51 1.55 21.15
C ILE A 343 1.30 0.26 21.00
N PHE A 344 0.99 -0.49 19.95
CA PHE A 344 1.64 -1.74 19.61
C PHE A 344 2.29 -1.67 18.23
N LYS A 345 3.33 -2.48 18.02
CA LYS A 345 4.05 -2.59 16.75
C LYS A 345 4.05 -4.05 16.28
N PRO A 346 2.90 -4.59 15.86
CA PRO A 346 2.86 -5.97 15.40
C PRO A 346 3.78 -6.17 14.19
N LYS A 347 4.36 -7.37 14.08
CA LYS A 347 5.22 -7.68 12.95
C LYS A 347 4.40 -7.63 11.65
N GLY A 348 4.94 -6.94 10.65
CA GLY A 348 4.30 -6.81 9.35
C GLY A 348 3.43 -5.57 9.19
N CYS A 349 3.12 -4.83 10.26
CA CYS A 349 2.49 -3.50 10.15
C CYS A 349 3.47 -2.47 9.57
N LEU A 350 2.95 -1.47 8.87
CA LEU A 350 3.70 -0.32 8.34
C LEU A 350 3.73 0.86 9.31
N ALA A 351 2.81 0.89 10.26
CA ALA A 351 2.66 1.92 11.27
C ALA A 351 2.19 1.28 12.59
N PRO A 352 2.30 1.98 13.73
CA PRO A 352 1.85 1.43 15.00
C PRO A 352 0.32 1.26 15.05
N MET A 353 -0.12 0.18 15.70
CA MET A 353 -1.52 -0.10 16.01
C MET A 353 -1.91 0.54 17.35
N ARG A 354 -3.17 0.97 17.47
CA ARG A 354 -3.75 1.48 18.72
C ARG A 354 -4.68 0.43 19.32
N TYR A 355 -4.49 0.07 20.58
CA TYR A 355 -5.41 -0.81 21.31
C TYR A 355 -6.08 -0.06 22.44
N TYR A 356 -7.40 -0.20 22.56
CA TYR A 356 -8.25 0.46 23.53
C TYR A 356 -8.79 -0.57 24.53
N PRO A 357 -8.16 -0.72 25.72
CA PRO A 357 -8.49 -1.82 26.64
C PRO A 357 -9.93 -1.80 27.14
N SER A 358 -10.51 -0.61 27.39
CA SER A 358 -11.89 -0.46 27.87
C SER A 358 -12.95 -0.91 26.87
N ARG A 359 -12.61 -0.98 25.58
CA ARG A 359 -13.50 -1.47 24.53
C ARG A 359 -13.11 -2.85 24.01
N ASP A 360 -11.94 -3.36 24.38
CA ASP A 360 -11.32 -4.56 23.82
C ASP A 360 -11.21 -4.47 22.28
N VAL A 361 -10.74 -3.33 21.76
CA VAL A 361 -10.60 -3.07 20.32
C VAL A 361 -9.19 -2.61 19.98
N GLY A 362 -8.55 -3.29 19.05
CA GLY A 362 -7.34 -2.85 18.36
C GLY A 362 -7.66 -2.30 16.97
N GLU A 363 -7.19 -1.10 16.67
CA GLU A 363 -7.35 -0.39 15.40
C GLU A 363 -5.97 -0.18 14.76
N TYR A 364 -5.83 -0.64 13.53
CA TYR A 364 -4.65 -0.43 12.69
C TYR A 364 -5.05 0.30 11.41
N LEU A 365 -4.39 1.44 11.18
CA LEU A 365 -4.56 2.25 9.97
C LEU A 365 -3.29 2.10 9.14
N GLU A 366 -3.39 1.41 8.01
CA GLU A 366 -2.26 1.18 7.13
C GLU A 366 -2.09 2.32 6.12
N PRO A 367 -0.94 3.01 6.10
CA PRO A 367 -0.63 3.97 5.05
C PRO A 367 -0.16 3.29 3.76
N ASN A 368 -0.56 3.81 2.61
CA ASN A 368 0.03 3.47 1.30
C ASN A 368 0.52 4.74 0.59
N VAL A 369 1.20 4.56 -0.53
CA VAL A 369 1.68 5.64 -1.40
C VAL A 369 0.95 5.55 -2.73
N TRP A 370 0.25 6.61 -3.13
CA TRP A 370 -0.33 6.69 -4.45
C TRP A 370 0.76 6.84 -5.50
N LEU A 371 0.78 5.95 -6.49
CA LEU A 371 1.55 6.10 -7.72
C LEU A 371 0.63 6.22 -8.93
N PHE A 372 1.12 6.91 -9.93
CA PHE A 372 0.49 7.02 -11.25
C PHE A 372 1.44 6.49 -12.32
N HIS A 373 0.91 5.65 -13.21
CA HIS A 373 1.53 5.27 -14.46
C HIS A 373 0.77 5.93 -15.61
N SER A 374 1.49 6.65 -16.48
CA SER A 374 0.93 7.06 -17.77
C SER A 374 0.65 5.83 -18.63
N LEU A 375 -0.50 5.85 -19.29
CA LEU A 375 -0.91 4.86 -20.29
C LEU A 375 -0.70 5.36 -21.72
N ASP A 376 -0.08 6.52 -21.90
CA ASP A 376 0.35 6.96 -23.21
C ASP A 376 1.26 5.92 -23.85
N ARG A 377 1.19 5.82 -25.19
CA ARG A 377 2.18 5.06 -25.95
C ARG A 377 3.49 5.85 -25.88
N LEU A 378 4.54 5.19 -25.40
CA LEU A 378 5.92 5.70 -25.50
C LEU A 378 6.31 5.83 -26.97
#